data_AF-A0A9D6YBK8-F1
#
_entry.id   AF-A0A9D6YBK8-F1
#
_cell.length_a   1.000
_cell.length_b   1.000
_cell.length_c   1.000
_cell.angle_alpha   90.00
_cell.angle_beta   90.00
_cell.angle_gamma   90.00
#
_symmetry.space_group_name_H-M   'P 1'
#
loop_
_entity.id
_entity.type
_entity.pdbx_description
1 polymer ?
#
loop_
_entity_poly.entity_id
_entity_poly.type
_entity_poly.pdbx_seq_one_letter_code
_entity_poly.pdbx_strand_id
1 'polypeptide(L)'
;MKSIRILLFTALAPLALPPAGLNAAAPMQGQGEHHGHVAELTKAQRKFLANYEGVRGYNALTGAKVKLGKWTEYLAMREGILRLNAEHRDLLSNDFGAIGGFLFDVGSGHYPPPPHEGDDAARAAWEADLQKVRDEGAAAVKQMRRTEEEERSHTEIQGWLRDLGRALGFNVWIAANDTNRTLPTGRLGDGCLESLPPTISATPGGDAIRLIDVIWLHRDTAQVVAAFEVEHTTSIYSGIVRLLDLALGAPEQAVKGLFLVAPDDREEEVREQLLRPAFRHIAHLQMRFLPYGELSRNRDAIARFGEGLKAIHAVSKPLS
;
A
#
# COMPACT_ATOMS: atom_id res chain seq x y z
N MET A 1 -8.31 -10.64 2.21
CA MET A 1 -7.92 -10.60 3.64
C MET A 1 -7.73 -9.19 4.22
N LYS A 2 -7.80 -8.10 3.42
CA LYS A 2 -7.56 -6.71 3.87
C LYS A 2 -8.78 -5.99 4.48
N SER A 3 -10.00 -6.54 4.37
CA SER A 3 -11.24 -5.92 4.90
C SER A 3 -11.70 -6.39 6.28
N ILE A 4 -11.09 -7.43 6.87
CA ILE A 4 -11.54 -7.98 8.16
C ILE A 4 -11.17 -7.05 9.32
N ARG A 5 -10.00 -6.39 9.26
CA ARG A 5 -9.58 -5.46 10.32
C ARG A 5 -10.56 -4.30 10.49
N ILE A 6 -11.07 -3.70 9.42
CA ILE A 6 -11.95 -2.51 9.49
C ILE A 6 -13.34 -2.82 10.05
N LEU A 7 -13.89 -4.02 9.80
CA LEU A 7 -15.21 -4.44 10.28
C LEU A 7 -15.24 -4.76 11.79
N LEU A 8 -14.11 -5.21 12.37
CA LEU A 8 -14.02 -5.49 13.82
C LEU A 8 -14.17 -4.22 14.71
N PHE A 9 -13.81 -3.04 14.22
CA PHE A 9 -13.66 -1.83 15.04
C PHE A 9 -14.97 -1.19 15.51
N THR A 10 -16.09 -1.52 14.87
CA THR A 10 -17.39 -0.92 15.18
C THR A 10 -18.30 -1.90 15.95
N ALA A 11 -18.08 -3.21 15.83
CA ALA A 11 -18.97 -4.25 16.36
C ALA A 11 -18.89 -4.48 17.87
N LEU A 12 -17.85 -3.99 18.54
CA LEU A 12 -17.63 -4.24 19.96
C LEU A 12 -18.53 -3.41 20.89
N ALA A 13 -19.06 -2.27 20.44
CA ALA A 13 -19.80 -1.33 21.31
C ALA A 13 -21.20 -1.79 21.79
N PRO A 14 -22.01 -2.60 21.06
CA PRO A 14 -23.33 -3.00 21.54
C PRO A 14 -23.35 -4.33 22.32
N LEU A 15 -22.22 -5.03 22.46
CA LEU A 15 -22.17 -6.45 22.85
C LEU A 15 -22.33 -6.75 24.35
N ALA A 16 -22.91 -5.83 25.13
CA ALA A 16 -23.32 -6.11 26.50
C ALA A 16 -24.56 -7.03 26.49
N LEU A 17 -24.34 -8.31 26.21
CA LEU A 17 -25.39 -9.33 26.30
C LEU A 17 -25.71 -9.59 27.78
N PRO A 18 -26.99 -9.65 28.17
CA PRO A 18 -27.36 -10.16 29.49
C PRO A 18 -26.92 -11.63 29.61
N PRO A 19 -26.64 -12.12 30.83
CA PRO A 19 -26.19 -13.50 31.02
C PRO A 19 -27.21 -14.46 30.42
N ALA A 20 -26.75 -15.29 29.49
CA ALA A 20 -27.52 -16.43 29.00
C ALA A 20 -27.72 -17.39 30.17
N GLY A 21 -28.82 -17.19 30.90
CA GLY A 21 -29.33 -18.15 31.86
C GLY A 21 -29.52 -19.48 31.15
N LEU A 22 -28.70 -20.46 31.53
CA LEU A 22 -28.95 -21.88 31.30
C LEU A 22 -30.27 -22.24 31.99
N ASN A 23 -31.40 -22.00 31.32
CA ASN A 23 -32.66 -22.61 31.71
C ASN A 23 -32.99 -23.74 30.74
N ALA A 24 -32.81 -24.94 31.30
CA ALA A 24 -33.57 -26.17 31.11
C ALA A 24 -34.30 -26.37 29.78
N ALA A 25 -33.94 -27.49 29.16
CA ALA A 25 -34.74 -28.20 28.17
C ALA A 25 -36.25 -28.20 28.51
N ALA A 26 -37.06 -27.72 27.57
CA ALA A 26 -38.43 -28.17 27.43
C ALA A 26 -38.49 -29.07 26.17
N PRO A 27 -39.04 -30.30 26.24
CA PRO A 27 -39.14 -31.15 25.07
C PRO A 27 -40.28 -30.65 24.20
N MET A 28 -39.98 -30.11 23.02
CA MET A 28 -40.99 -29.91 21.97
C MET A 28 -41.15 -31.24 21.22
N GLN A 29 -42.11 -32.04 21.66
CA GLN A 29 -42.71 -33.07 20.82
C GLN A 29 -43.57 -32.38 19.74
N GLY A 30 -43.28 -32.68 18.48
CA GLY A 30 -44.25 -32.69 17.39
C GLY A 30 -44.56 -31.35 16.71
N GLN A 31 -44.11 -31.27 15.45
CA GLN A 31 -44.82 -30.81 14.25
C GLN A 31 -44.06 -29.75 13.44
N GLY A 32 -43.92 -30.04 12.15
CA GLY A 32 -43.70 -29.03 11.10
C GLY A 32 -42.29 -28.99 10.53
N GLU A 33 -42.07 -29.76 9.47
CA GLU A 33 -41.01 -29.51 8.50
C GLU A 33 -41.08 -28.04 8.03
N HIS A 34 -40.06 -27.24 8.33
CA HIS A 34 -39.79 -26.01 7.60
C HIS A 34 -38.36 -26.07 7.09
N HIS A 35 -38.21 -26.70 5.92
CA HIS A 35 -37.06 -26.55 5.04
C HIS A 35 -37.03 -25.11 4.50
N GLY A 36 -36.49 -24.19 5.29
CA GLY A 36 -36.21 -22.81 4.89
C GLY A 36 -34.70 -22.59 4.75
N HIS A 37 -34.24 -22.50 3.50
CA HIS A 37 -32.88 -22.14 3.03
C HIS A 37 -31.89 -21.64 4.10
N VAL A 38 -31.14 -22.57 4.70
CA VAL A 38 -29.92 -22.27 5.45
C VAL A 38 -28.76 -22.38 4.46
N ALA A 39 -28.13 -21.26 4.11
CA ALA A 39 -26.95 -21.26 3.24
C ALA A 39 -25.90 -22.26 3.76
N GLU A 40 -25.56 -23.27 2.95
CA GLU A 40 -24.53 -24.23 3.29
C GLU A 40 -23.17 -23.53 3.40
N LEU A 41 -22.57 -23.60 4.58
CA LEU A 41 -21.19 -23.15 4.78
C LEU A 41 -20.25 -23.93 3.85
N THR A 42 -19.23 -23.28 3.34
CA THR A 42 -18.17 -23.96 2.59
C THR A 42 -17.37 -24.87 3.52
N LYS A 43 -16.72 -25.90 2.96
CA LYS A 43 -15.82 -26.82 3.70
C LYS A 43 -14.71 -26.06 4.44
N ALA A 44 -14.25 -24.94 3.89
CA ALA A 44 -13.25 -24.06 4.51
C ALA A 44 -13.79 -23.33 5.73
N GLN A 45 -15.01 -22.78 5.66
CA GLN A 45 -15.68 -22.13 6.78
C GLN A 45 -15.96 -23.12 7.92
N ARG A 46 -16.36 -24.36 7.60
CA ARG A 46 -16.50 -25.44 8.60
C ARG A 46 -15.18 -25.76 9.30
N LYS A 47 -14.08 -25.87 8.56
CA LYS A 47 -12.74 -26.15 9.09
C LYS A 47 -12.21 -25.01 9.98
N PHE A 48 -12.50 -23.77 9.62
CA PHE A 48 -12.10 -22.58 10.37
C PHE A 48 -12.92 -22.41 11.67
N LEU A 49 -14.25 -22.57 11.62
CA LEU A 49 -15.12 -22.50 12.81
C LEU A 49 -14.92 -23.68 13.77
N ALA A 50 -14.33 -24.77 13.28
CA ALA A 50 -13.91 -25.91 14.11
C ALA A 50 -12.47 -25.76 14.66
N ASN A 51 -11.82 -24.60 14.47
CA ASN A 51 -10.52 -24.32 15.06
C ASN A 51 -10.67 -23.90 16.54
N TYR A 52 -9.70 -24.29 17.37
CA TYR A 52 -9.68 -24.04 18.80
C TYR A 52 -9.77 -22.57 19.17
N GLU A 53 -9.11 -21.69 18.41
CA GLU A 53 -9.17 -20.24 18.65
C GLU A 53 -10.54 -19.64 18.33
N GLY A 54 -11.24 -20.13 17.30
CA GLY A 54 -12.61 -19.68 17.00
C GLY A 54 -13.59 -20.05 18.12
N VAL A 55 -13.45 -21.24 18.70
CA VAL A 55 -14.26 -21.68 19.85
C VAL A 55 -13.92 -20.88 21.11
N ARG A 56 -12.64 -20.62 21.35
CA ARG A 56 -12.19 -19.76 22.46
C ARG A 56 -12.74 -18.36 22.35
N GLY A 57 -12.67 -17.74 21.17
CA GLY A 57 -13.21 -16.41 20.96
C GLY A 57 -14.71 -16.35 21.14
N TYR A 58 -15.45 -17.35 20.65
CA TYR A 58 -16.90 -17.44 20.87
C TYR A 58 -17.23 -17.53 22.36
N ASN A 59 -16.56 -18.43 23.09
CA ASN A 59 -16.74 -18.56 24.54
C ASN A 59 -16.36 -17.27 25.28
N ALA A 60 -15.27 -16.63 24.89
CA ALA A 60 -14.81 -15.38 25.47
C ALA A 60 -15.78 -14.22 25.20
N LEU A 61 -16.44 -14.20 24.04
CA LEU A 61 -17.37 -13.15 23.65
C LEU A 61 -18.76 -13.32 24.28
N THR A 62 -19.24 -14.56 24.42
CA THR A 62 -20.62 -14.84 24.84
C THR A 62 -20.74 -15.44 26.25
N GLY A 63 -19.62 -15.72 26.92
CA GLY A 63 -19.59 -16.41 28.22
C GLY A 63 -19.94 -17.90 28.13
N ALA A 64 -20.02 -18.46 26.93
CA ALA A 64 -20.35 -19.87 26.71
C ALA A 64 -19.18 -20.79 27.11
N LYS A 65 -19.47 -22.09 27.27
CA LYS A 65 -18.48 -23.12 27.65
C LYS A 65 -18.45 -24.27 26.62
N VAL A 66 -18.46 -23.92 25.35
CA VAL A 66 -18.44 -24.87 24.22
C VAL A 66 -17.10 -25.62 24.18
N LYS A 67 -17.14 -26.94 24.01
CA LYS A 67 -15.97 -27.80 23.83
C LYS A 67 -15.97 -28.42 22.44
N LEU A 68 -14.78 -28.46 21.82
CA LEU A 68 -14.58 -29.19 20.57
C LEU A 68 -14.80 -30.70 20.76
N GLY A 69 -15.32 -31.37 19.73
CA GLY A 69 -15.52 -32.82 19.70
C GLY A 69 -16.95 -33.29 20.00
N LYS A 70 -17.87 -32.39 20.37
CA LYS A 70 -19.30 -32.68 20.52
C LYS A 70 -20.12 -31.98 19.45
N TRP A 71 -20.81 -32.78 18.63
CA TRP A 71 -21.60 -32.28 17.50
C TRP A 71 -22.75 -31.35 17.93
N THR A 72 -23.41 -31.66 19.04
CA THR A 72 -24.49 -30.83 19.60
C THR A 72 -23.98 -29.47 20.08
N GLU A 73 -22.83 -29.42 20.75
CA GLU A 73 -22.20 -28.16 21.19
C GLU A 73 -21.72 -27.33 19.98
N TYR A 74 -21.22 -27.99 18.93
CA TYR A 74 -20.87 -27.34 17.67
C TYR A 74 -22.10 -26.72 16.97
N LEU A 75 -23.24 -27.43 16.91
CA LEU A 75 -24.47 -26.88 16.32
C LEU A 75 -25.01 -25.70 17.11
N ALA A 76 -25.00 -25.77 18.45
CA ALA A 76 -25.42 -24.67 19.31
C ALA A 76 -24.53 -23.43 19.13
N MET A 77 -23.21 -23.62 19.06
CA MET A 77 -22.25 -22.55 18.76
C MET A 77 -22.52 -21.96 17.38
N ARG A 78 -22.73 -22.81 16.36
CA ARG A 78 -23.03 -22.36 14.99
C ARG A 78 -24.27 -21.46 14.98
N GLU A 79 -25.36 -21.87 15.60
CA GLU A 79 -26.56 -21.03 15.68
C GLU A 79 -26.32 -19.71 16.41
N GLY A 80 -25.54 -19.72 17.50
CA GLY A 80 -25.15 -18.50 18.19
C GLY A 80 -24.35 -17.54 17.30
N ILE A 81 -23.39 -18.06 16.54
CA ILE A 81 -22.62 -17.28 15.56
C ILE A 81 -23.54 -16.73 14.46
N LEU A 82 -24.51 -17.50 13.97
CA LEU A 82 -25.49 -17.03 12.98
C LEU A 82 -26.31 -15.86 13.52
N ARG A 83 -26.80 -15.96 14.76
CA ARG A 83 -27.54 -14.88 15.42
C ARG A 83 -26.68 -13.63 15.60
N LEU A 84 -25.46 -13.79 16.10
CA LEU A 84 -24.52 -12.69 16.30
C LEU A 84 -24.19 -11.97 14.97
N ASN A 85 -23.99 -12.72 13.89
CA ASN A 85 -23.73 -12.13 12.57
C ASN A 85 -24.95 -11.37 12.02
N ALA A 86 -26.17 -11.85 12.30
CA ALA A 86 -27.40 -11.21 11.86
C ALA A 86 -27.68 -9.92 12.65
N GLU A 87 -27.43 -9.92 13.95
CA GLU A 87 -27.61 -8.76 14.84
C GLU A 87 -26.66 -7.61 14.51
N HIS A 88 -25.42 -7.92 14.11
CA HIS A 88 -24.42 -6.93 13.71
C HIS A 88 -24.15 -6.94 12.20
N ARG A 89 -25.17 -7.21 11.38
CA ARG A 89 -25.02 -7.31 9.91
C ARG A 89 -24.44 -6.05 9.27
N ASP A 90 -24.69 -4.88 9.83
CA ASP A 90 -24.12 -3.62 9.32
C ASP A 90 -22.60 -3.52 9.55
N LEU A 91 -22.07 -4.35 10.46
CA LEU A 91 -20.68 -4.33 10.94
C LEU A 91 -19.94 -5.63 10.64
N LEU A 92 -20.62 -6.67 10.18
CA LEU A 92 -20.05 -7.97 9.81
C LEU A 92 -20.46 -8.31 8.38
N SER A 93 -19.55 -8.87 7.59
CA SER A 93 -19.84 -9.22 6.20
C SER A 93 -20.95 -10.29 6.10
N ASN A 94 -21.62 -10.30 4.93
CA ASN A 94 -22.58 -11.35 4.59
C ASN A 94 -21.94 -12.73 4.44
N ASP A 95 -20.62 -12.79 4.27
CA ASP A 95 -19.87 -14.03 4.40
C ASP A 95 -19.50 -14.27 5.88
N PHE A 96 -19.52 -15.52 6.34
CA PHE A 96 -19.09 -15.85 7.70
C PHE A 96 -17.57 -15.66 7.94
N GLY A 97 -16.88 -14.98 7.02
CA GLY A 97 -15.46 -14.69 7.08
C GLY A 97 -15.13 -13.60 8.10
N ALA A 98 -15.90 -12.50 8.17
CA ALA A 98 -15.66 -11.43 9.14
C ALA A 98 -15.89 -11.89 10.59
N ILE A 99 -17.03 -12.51 10.87
CA ILE A 99 -17.30 -13.07 12.20
C ILE A 99 -16.31 -14.18 12.55
N GLY A 100 -15.90 -14.99 11.57
CA GLY A 100 -14.85 -15.98 11.77
C GLY A 100 -13.53 -15.32 12.20
N GLY A 101 -13.04 -14.34 11.43
CA GLY A 101 -11.81 -13.62 11.74
C GLY A 101 -11.88 -12.94 13.11
N PHE A 102 -13.01 -12.32 13.43
CA PHE A 102 -13.25 -11.69 14.72
C PHE A 102 -13.12 -12.67 15.90
N LEU A 103 -13.83 -13.81 15.83
CA LEU A 103 -13.75 -14.83 16.88
C LEU A 103 -12.34 -15.40 17.00
N PHE A 104 -11.62 -15.58 15.89
CA PHE A 104 -10.24 -16.02 15.94
C PHE A 104 -9.32 -15.01 16.64
N ASP A 105 -9.45 -13.72 16.34
CA ASP A 105 -8.62 -12.68 16.96
C ASP A 105 -8.90 -12.51 18.45
N VAL A 106 -10.18 -12.58 18.86
CA VAL A 106 -10.55 -12.58 20.29
C VAL A 106 -10.02 -13.84 20.99
N GLY A 107 -10.17 -15.02 20.38
CA GLY A 107 -9.70 -16.28 20.96
C GLY A 107 -8.18 -16.37 21.10
N SER A 108 -7.46 -15.75 20.16
CA SER A 108 -6.00 -15.66 20.16
C SER A 108 -5.46 -14.57 21.10
N GLY A 109 -6.34 -13.76 21.70
CA GLY A 109 -5.97 -12.67 22.61
C GLY A 109 -5.47 -11.41 21.90
N HIS A 110 -5.68 -11.27 20.59
CA HIS A 110 -5.36 -10.03 19.85
C HIS A 110 -6.29 -8.88 20.26
N TYR A 111 -7.52 -9.19 20.64
CA TYR A 111 -8.49 -8.22 21.16
C TYR A 111 -9.13 -8.75 22.44
N PRO A 112 -9.18 -7.95 23.52
CA PRO A 112 -9.86 -8.35 24.75
C PRO A 112 -11.38 -8.44 24.50
N PRO A 113 -12.06 -9.51 24.96
CA PRO A 113 -13.51 -9.58 24.91
C PRO A 113 -14.13 -8.52 25.83
N PRO A 114 -15.37 -8.07 25.55
CA PRO A 114 -16.09 -7.22 26.47
C PRO A 114 -16.26 -7.93 27.83
N PRO A 115 -16.17 -7.21 28.96
CA PRO A 115 -16.40 -7.79 30.28
C PRO A 115 -17.86 -8.25 30.44
N HIS A 116 -18.07 -9.40 31.11
CA HIS A 116 -19.38 -10.07 31.23
C HIS A 116 -20.25 -9.57 32.39
N GLU A 117 -19.71 -8.77 33.33
CA GLU A 117 -20.42 -8.31 34.54
C GLU A 117 -20.11 -6.84 34.89
N GLY A 118 -21.02 -6.19 35.65
CA GLY A 118 -21.14 -4.75 35.91
C GLY A 118 -20.05 -4.09 36.76
N ASP A 119 -18.78 -4.38 36.48
CA ASP A 119 -17.65 -3.61 36.96
C ASP A 119 -17.38 -2.44 36.01
N ASP A 120 -17.81 -1.24 36.42
CA ASP A 120 -17.61 -0.02 35.65
C ASP A 120 -16.12 0.29 35.39
N ALA A 121 -15.21 -0.15 36.27
CA ALA A 121 -13.78 0.04 36.07
C ALA A 121 -13.23 -0.90 34.98
N ALA A 122 -13.68 -2.15 34.95
CA ALA A 122 -13.33 -3.10 33.89
C ALA A 122 -13.88 -2.67 32.52
N ARG A 123 -15.10 -2.12 32.49
CA ARG A 123 -15.70 -1.56 31.28
C ARG A 123 -14.96 -0.33 30.79
N ALA A 124 -14.61 0.61 31.67
CA ALA A 124 -13.84 1.80 31.31
C ALA A 124 -12.43 1.45 30.78
N ALA A 125 -11.76 0.47 31.39
CA ALA A 125 -10.46 -0.02 30.93
C ALA A 125 -10.57 -0.65 29.52
N TRP A 126 -11.58 -1.48 29.30
CA TRP A 126 -11.84 -2.09 28.00
C TRP A 126 -12.21 -1.06 26.92
N GLU A 127 -12.98 -0.02 27.27
CA GLU A 127 -13.29 1.10 26.35
C GLU A 127 -12.03 1.90 25.99
N ALA A 128 -11.12 2.11 26.94
CA ALA A 128 -9.84 2.78 26.69
C ALA A 128 -8.93 1.94 25.77
N ASP A 129 -8.85 0.63 25.99
CA ASP A 129 -8.12 -0.29 25.12
C ASP A 129 -8.73 -0.32 23.71
N LEU A 130 -10.05 -0.34 23.60
CA LEU A 130 -10.76 -0.27 22.33
C LEU A 130 -10.46 1.05 21.59
N GLN A 131 -10.41 2.17 22.32
CA GLN A 131 -10.07 3.46 21.73
C GLN A 131 -8.62 3.49 21.21
N LYS A 132 -7.66 2.95 21.97
CA LYS A 132 -6.27 2.82 21.53
C LYS A 132 -6.17 2.00 20.24
N VAL A 133 -6.86 0.87 20.21
CA VAL A 133 -6.94 -0.02 19.04
C VAL A 133 -7.52 0.74 17.84
N ARG A 134 -8.59 1.53 18.03
CA ARG A 134 -9.17 2.39 16.97
C ARG A 134 -8.18 3.42 16.45
N ASP A 135 -7.45 4.09 17.34
CA ASP A 135 -6.48 5.11 16.97
C ASP A 135 -5.32 4.50 16.15
N GLU A 136 -4.83 3.31 16.56
CA GLU A 136 -3.84 2.54 15.80
C GLU A 136 -4.38 2.12 14.42
N GLY A 137 -5.63 1.67 14.34
CA GLY A 137 -6.30 1.33 13.09
C GLY A 137 -6.45 2.53 12.15
N ALA A 138 -6.90 3.67 12.67
CA ALA A 138 -7.04 4.91 11.92
C ALA A 138 -5.68 5.43 11.43
N ALA A 139 -4.64 5.36 12.27
CA ALA A 139 -3.28 5.72 11.89
C ALA A 139 -2.75 4.83 10.76
N ALA A 140 -2.97 3.51 10.84
CA ALA A 140 -2.56 2.56 9.79
C ALA A 140 -3.28 2.84 8.46
N VAL A 141 -4.60 3.09 8.49
CA VAL A 141 -5.37 3.44 7.28
C VAL A 141 -4.90 4.76 6.69
N LYS A 142 -4.67 5.78 7.53
CA LYS A 142 -4.13 7.07 7.09
C LYS A 142 -2.75 6.90 6.44
N GLN A 143 -1.87 6.09 7.05
CA GLN A 143 -0.56 5.79 6.50
C GLN A 143 -0.66 5.07 5.14
N MET A 144 -1.53 4.07 5.01
CA MET A 144 -1.75 3.37 3.74
C MET A 144 -2.24 4.32 2.64
N ARG A 145 -3.23 5.17 2.93
CA ARG A 145 -3.75 6.15 1.97
C ARG A 145 -2.68 7.14 1.53
N ARG A 146 -1.83 7.58 2.46
CA ARG A 146 -0.71 8.46 2.16
C ARG A 146 0.30 7.78 1.23
N THR A 147 0.69 6.54 1.51
CA THR A 147 1.60 5.78 0.64
C THR A 147 1.00 5.57 -0.75
N GLU A 148 -0.30 5.27 -0.85
CA GLU A 148 -0.99 5.16 -2.15
C GLU A 148 -1.04 6.51 -2.89
N GLU A 149 -1.27 7.62 -2.20
CA GLU A 149 -1.23 8.97 -2.76
C GLU A 149 0.16 9.32 -3.30
N GLU A 150 1.21 9.01 -2.55
CA GLU A 150 2.62 9.21 -2.91
C GLU A 150 3.03 8.34 -4.11
N GLU A 151 2.66 7.05 -4.12
CA GLU A 151 2.92 6.14 -5.25
C GLU A 151 2.21 6.56 -6.53
N ARG A 152 0.98 7.07 -6.42
CA ARG A 152 0.26 7.64 -7.57
C ARG A 152 0.94 8.89 -8.10
N SER A 153 1.38 9.80 -7.22
CA SER A 153 2.12 10.99 -7.63
C SER A 153 3.46 10.63 -8.29
N HIS A 154 4.18 9.64 -7.76
CA HIS A 154 5.44 9.15 -8.35
C HIS A 154 5.23 8.62 -9.77
N THR A 155 4.26 7.72 -9.94
CA THR A 155 3.93 7.08 -11.22
C THR A 155 3.43 8.11 -12.24
N GLU A 156 2.64 9.08 -11.80
CA GLU A 156 2.14 10.17 -12.65
C GLU A 156 3.29 11.06 -13.16
N ILE A 157 4.23 11.44 -12.29
CA ILE A 157 5.40 12.25 -12.66
C ILE A 157 6.29 11.49 -13.65
N GLN A 158 6.56 10.21 -13.42
CA GLN A 158 7.27 9.35 -14.38
C GLN A 158 6.54 9.32 -15.74
N GLY A 159 5.21 9.23 -15.72
CA GLY A 159 4.37 9.28 -16.92
C GLY A 159 4.53 10.58 -17.70
N TRP A 160 4.54 11.73 -17.02
CA TRP A 160 4.76 13.03 -17.67
C TRP A 160 6.16 13.11 -18.30
N LEU A 161 7.20 12.65 -17.58
CA LEU A 161 8.56 12.62 -18.11
C LEU A 161 8.70 11.68 -19.31
N ARG A 162 8.02 10.53 -19.29
CA ARG A 162 7.95 9.64 -20.44
C ARG A 162 7.33 10.32 -21.65
N ASP A 163 6.15 10.89 -21.47
CA ASP A 163 5.39 11.50 -22.57
C ASP A 163 6.14 12.69 -23.16
N LEU A 164 6.77 13.50 -22.30
CA LEU A 164 7.67 14.58 -22.70
C LEU A 164 8.87 14.09 -23.50
N GLY A 165 9.59 13.08 -23.01
CA GLY A 165 10.75 12.54 -23.71
C GLY A 165 10.39 12.05 -25.10
N ARG A 166 9.24 11.38 -25.23
CA ARG A 166 8.73 10.92 -26.52
C ARG A 166 8.34 12.09 -27.44
N ALA A 167 7.64 13.09 -26.92
CA ALA A 167 7.24 14.28 -27.67
C ALA A 167 8.44 15.08 -28.19
N LEU A 168 9.52 15.16 -27.40
CA LEU A 168 10.78 15.81 -27.76
C LEU A 168 11.64 14.97 -28.72
N GLY A 169 11.16 13.80 -29.15
CA GLY A 169 11.84 12.99 -30.16
C GLY A 169 12.86 12.00 -29.59
N PHE A 170 12.85 11.70 -28.30
CA PHE A 170 13.75 10.71 -27.69
C PHE A 170 13.15 9.31 -27.61
N ASN A 171 14.02 8.31 -27.50
CA ASN A 171 13.67 7.02 -26.92
C ASN A 171 13.67 7.16 -25.40
N VAL A 172 12.72 6.51 -24.73
CA VAL A 172 12.56 6.61 -23.28
C VAL A 172 12.69 5.22 -22.68
N TRP A 173 13.48 5.10 -21.62
CA TRP A 173 13.51 3.96 -20.72
C TRP A 173 12.77 4.32 -19.43
N ILE A 174 12.02 3.36 -18.91
CA ILE A 174 11.36 3.42 -17.60
C ILE A 174 12.01 2.36 -16.72
N ALA A 175 12.22 2.68 -15.44
CA ALA A 175 12.82 1.74 -14.48
C ALA A 175 12.19 0.35 -14.56
N ALA A 176 13.03 -0.69 -14.48
CA ALA A 176 12.60 -2.07 -14.72
C ALA A 176 11.48 -2.55 -13.77
N ASN A 177 11.46 -2.02 -12.55
CA ASN A 177 10.45 -2.29 -11.52
C ASN A 177 9.12 -1.55 -11.76
N ASP A 178 9.11 -0.51 -12.59
CA ASP A 178 7.96 0.39 -12.72
C ASP A 178 7.25 0.28 -14.09
N THR A 179 7.84 -0.42 -15.06
CA THR A 179 7.29 -0.58 -16.42
C THR A 179 5.83 -1.06 -16.46
N ASN A 180 5.41 -1.91 -15.51
CA ASN A 180 4.05 -2.47 -15.44
C ASN A 180 3.05 -1.62 -14.64
N ARG A 181 3.47 -0.48 -14.07
CA ARG A 181 2.56 0.40 -13.34
C ARG A 181 1.47 0.93 -14.27
N THR A 182 0.25 1.06 -13.75
CA THR A 182 -0.92 1.48 -14.54
C THR A 182 -1.05 3.00 -14.52
N LEU A 183 -1.33 3.57 -15.69
CA LEU A 183 -1.73 4.95 -15.91
C LEU A 183 -3.13 4.98 -16.53
N PRO A 184 -3.87 6.11 -16.45
CA PRO A 184 -5.17 6.23 -17.11
C PRO A 184 -5.14 5.94 -18.61
N THR A 185 -3.99 6.14 -19.25
CA THR A 185 -3.79 5.99 -20.70
C THR A 185 -3.12 4.67 -21.11
N GLY A 186 -2.80 3.77 -20.17
CA GLY A 186 -2.09 2.52 -20.47
C GLY A 186 -1.18 2.09 -19.32
N ARG A 187 -0.05 1.45 -19.64
CA ARG A 187 1.03 1.17 -18.68
C ARG A 187 2.12 2.22 -18.79
N LEU A 188 2.90 2.37 -17.73
CA LEU A 188 4.01 3.32 -17.70
C LEU A 188 5.05 3.01 -18.77
N GLY A 189 5.39 1.73 -19.00
CA GLY A 189 6.34 1.31 -20.03
C GLY A 189 5.85 1.37 -21.48
N ASP A 190 4.60 1.76 -21.74
CA ASP A 190 4.05 1.73 -23.10
C ASP A 190 4.79 2.70 -24.04
N GLY A 191 5.29 2.18 -25.17
CA GLY A 191 6.04 2.96 -26.16
C GLY A 191 7.46 3.35 -25.73
N CYS A 192 7.97 2.71 -24.67
CA CYS A 192 9.33 2.84 -24.15
C CYS A 192 10.23 1.69 -24.64
N LEU A 193 11.54 1.80 -24.39
CA LEU A 193 12.50 0.73 -24.64
C LEU A 193 12.24 -0.48 -23.73
N GLU A 194 12.27 -1.68 -24.30
CA GLU A 194 12.14 -2.93 -23.55
C GLU A 194 13.42 -3.30 -22.79
N SER A 195 14.57 -2.84 -23.28
CA SER A 195 15.88 -3.03 -22.65
C SER A 195 16.78 -1.82 -22.88
N LEU A 196 17.60 -1.49 -21.89
CA LEU A 196 18.69 -0.52 -22.08
C LEU A 196 19.73 -1.06 -23.07
N PRO A 197 20.36 -0.19 -23.87
CA PRO A 197 21.48 -0.55 -24.74
C PRO A 197 22.62 -1.24 -23.96
N PRO A 198 23.31 -2.24 -24.54
CA PRO A 198 24.43 -2.92 -23.90
C PRO A 198 25.55 -1.99 -23.45
N THR A 199 25.77 -0.87 -24.16
CA THR A 199 26.73 0.17 -23.79
C THR A 199 26.44 0.82 -22.44
N ILE A 200 25.23 0.66 -21.90
CA ILE A 200 24.79 1.16 -20.61
C ILE A 200 24.54 -0.01 -19.66
N SER A 201 23.84 -1.07 -20.11
CA SER A 201 23.46 -2.17 -19.22
C SER A 201 24.63 -3.07 -18.82
N ALA A 202 25.73 -3.09 -19.58
CA ALA A 202 26.90 -3.91 -19.29
C ALA A 202 28.01 -3.14 -18.55
N THR A 203 27.81 -1.87 -18.20
CA THR A 203 28.79 -1.09 -17.44
C THR A 203 28.82 -1.54 -15.97
N PRO A 204 29.92 -1.27 -15.25
CA PRO A 204 29.88 -1.27 -13.79
C PRO A 204 28.74 -0.35 -13.32
N GLY A 205 27.83 -0.88 -12.50
CA GLY A 205 26.62 -0.17 -12.06
C GLY A 205 25.39 -0.35 -12.96
N GLY A 206 25.44 -1.15 -14.03
CA GLY A 206 24.31 -1.41 -14.93
C GLY A 206 23.01 -1.80 -14.23
N ASP A 207 23.08 -2.61 -13.17
CA ASP A 207 21.91 -2.99 -12.35
C ASP A 207 21.29 -1.80 -11.62
N ALA A 208 22.11 -0.89 -11.10
CA ALA A 208 21.65 0.34 -10.45
C ALA A 208 21.05 1.31 -11.47
N ILE A 209 21.67 1.42 -12.65
CA ILE A 209 21.21 2.26 -13.76
C ILE A 209 19.83 1.81 -14.27
N ARG A 210 19.58 0.49 -14.34
CA ARG A 210 18.27 -0.06 -14.75
C ARG A 210 17.12 0.34 -13.83
N LEU A 211 17.44 0.77 -12.60
CA LEU A 211 16.48 1.25 -11.63
C LEU A 211 16.25 2.75 -11.71
N ILE A 212 16.98 3.51 -12.53
CA ILE A 212 16.71 4.94 -12.72
C ILE A 212 15.32 5.12 -13.30
N ASP A 213 14.52 5.96 -12.65
CA ASP A 213 13.09 6.12 -12.93
C ASP A 213 12.78 6.37 -14.40
N VAL A 214 13.47 7.35 -15.01
CA VAL A 214 13.32 7.66 -16.43
C VAL A 214 14.68 8.02 -17.05
N ILE A 215 15.00 7.42 -18.21
CA ILE A 215 16.18 7.80 -19.00
C ILE A 215 15.74 8.16 -20.42
N TRP A 216 16.24 9.27 -20.95
CA TRP A 216 16.04 9.69 -22.34
C TRP A 216 17.30 9.41 -23.15
N LEU A 217 17.12 8.81 -24.33
CA LEU A 217 18.20 8.45 -25.23
C LEU A 217 17.93 9.00 -26.64
N HIS A 218 18.97 9.46 -27.33
CA HIS A 218 18.88 9.80 -28.74
C HIS A 218 18.46 8.57 -29.54
N ARG A 219 17.52 8.73 -30.50
CA ARG A 219 16.98 7.60 -31.28
C ARG A 219 18.05 6.88 -32.08
N ASP A 220 18.94 7.64 -32.70
CA ASP A 220 19.89 7.09 -33.68
C ASP A 220 21.17 6.57 -33.02
N THR A 221 21.68 7.29 -32.02
CA THR A 221 22.98 6.98 -31.41
C THR A 221 22.86 6.15 -30.14
N ALA A 222 21.64 6.00 -29.59
CA ALA A 222 21.39 5.39 -28.29
C ALA A 222 22.21 6.01 -27.14
N GLN A 223 22.71 7.24 -27.31
CA GLN A 223 23.41 7.98 -26.26
C GLN A 223 22.42 8.55 -25.26
N VAL A 224 22.78 8.49 -23.99
CA VAL A 224 22.00 9.08 -22.90
C VAL A 224 22.01 10.60 -23.03
N VAL A 225 20.80 11.17 -23.11
CA VAL A 225 20.59 12.61 -23.16
C VAL A 225 20.33 13.14 -21.77
N ALA A 226 19.40 12.51 -21.05
CA ALA A 226 19.04 12.89 -19.70
C ALA A 226 18.62 11.68 -18.86
N ALA A 227 18.81 11.78 -17.56
CA ALA A 227 18.33 10.83 -16.57
C ALA A 227 17.61 11.57 -15.45
N PHE A 228 16.49 11.02 -15.02
CA PHE A 228 15.60 11.60 -14.03
C PHE A 228 15.36 10.59 -12.91
N GLU A 229 15.63 11.00 -11.68
CA GLU A 229 15.19 10.30 -10.47
C GLU A 229 14.06 11.07 -9.83
N VAL A 230 12.91 10.42 -9.69
CA VAL A 230 11.70 10.97 -9.11
C VAL A 230 11.69 10.65 -7.63
N GLU A 231 11.95 11.65 -6.78
CA GLU A 231 12.11 11.46 -5.36
C GLU A 231 10.91 12.02 -4.60
N HIS A 232 9.90 11.19 -4.33
CA HIS A 232 8.75 11.58 -3.50
C HIS A 232 8.95 11.24 -2.02
N THR A 233 9.22 9.97 -1.70
CA THR A 233 9.54 9.46 -0.35
C THR A 233 10.68 8.44 -0.35
N THR A 234 11.21 8.11 -1.53
CA THR A 234 12.44 7.35 -1.70
C THR A 234 13.64 8.13 -1.15
N SER A 235 14.74 7.39 -0.90
CA SER A 235 15.98 7.98 -0.40
C SER A 235 16.66 8.77 -1.50
N ILE A 236 16.63 10.10 -1.40
CA ILE A 236 17.38 11.04 -2.26
C ILE A 236 18.82 10.56 -2.45
N TYR A 237 19.45 10.06 -1.39
CA TYR A 237 20.82 9.56 -1.43
C TYR A 237 20.99 8.41 -2.44
N SER A 238 20.07 7.46 -2.46
CA SER A 238 20.11 6.32 -3.37
C SER A 238 19.84 6.74 -4.82
N GLY A 239 18.91 7.69 -5.05
CA GLY A 239 18.71 8.30 -6.36
C GLY A 239 19.98 9.00 -6.88
N ILE A 240 20.63 9.79 -6.03
CA ILE A 240 21.92 10.43 -6.37
C ILE A 240 22.93 9.36 -6.80
N VAL A 241 23.15 8.31 -6.00
CA VAL A 241 24.13 7.27 -6.32
C VAL A 241 23.83 6.59 -7.66
N ARG A 242 22.57 6.27 -7.98
CA ARG A 242 22.20 5.69 -9.28
C ARG A 242 22.54 6.62 -10.45
N LEU A 243 22.29 7.92 -10.31
CA LEU A 243 22.67 8.92 -11.33
C LEU A 243 24.20 9.04 -11.48
N LEU A 244 24.97 8.82 -10.41
CA LEU A 244 26.43 8.79 -10.46
C LEU A 244 26.96 7.53 -11.12
N ASP A 245 26.38 6.37 -10.83
CA ASP A 245 26.73 5.11 -11.50
C ASP A 245 26.56 5.26 -13.01
N LEU A 246 25.50 5.95 -13.45
CA LEU A 246 25.30 6.28 -14.86
C LEU A 246 26.38 7.23 -15.40
N ALA A 247 26.60 8.36 -14.72
CA ALA A 247 27.51 9.40 -15.20
C ALA A 247 28.98 8.98 -15.23
N LEU A 248 29.39 8.13 -14.28
CA LEU A 248 30.77 7.67 -14.10
C LEU A 248 31.03 6.30 -14.75
N GLY A 249 30.00 5.47 -14.93
CA GLY A 249 30.11 4.13 -15.50
C GLY A 249 30.32 4.10 -17.02
N ALA A 250 29.96 5.18 -17.73
CA ALA A 250 30.15 5.31 -19.17
C ALA A 250 30.76 6.69 -19.54
N PRO A 251 32.04 6.96 -19.19
CA PRO A 251 32.64 8.30 -19.31
C PRO A 251 32.75 8.82 -20.75
N GLU A 252 32.72 7.94 -21.76
CA GLU A 252 32.64 8.33 -23.18
C GLU A 252 31.25 8.84 -23.60
N GLN A 253 30.24 8.62 -22.75
CA GLN A 253 28.85 9.07 -22.91
C GLN A 253 28.59 10.18 -21.88
N ALA A 254 29.19 11.36 -22.08
CA ALA A 254 28.95 12.51 -21.22
C ALA A 254 27.44 12.81 -21.15
N VAL A 255 26.80 12.42 -20.05
CA VAL A 255 25.36 12.62 -19.84
C VAL A 255 25.09 14.10 -19.70
N LYS A 256 24.23 14.64 -20.56
CA LYS A 256 24.02 16.10 -20.66
C LYS A 256 23.11 16.67 -19.58
N GLY A 257 22.27 15.85 -18.95
CA GLY A 257 21.34 16.30 -17.92
C GLY A 257 21.04 15.22 -16.89
N LEU A 258 21.42 15.49 -15.64
CA LEU A 258 21.06 14.67 -14.48
C LEU A 258 20.08 15.45 -13.62
N PHE A 259 18.90 14.89 -13.40
CA PHE A 259 17.80 15.58 -12.75
C PHE A 259 17.29 14.81 -11.53
N LEU A 260 17.21 15.49 -10.40
CA LEU A 260 16.41 15.07 -9.25
C LEU A 260 15.06 15.78 -9.34
N VAL A 261 14.00 15.01 -9.48
CA VAL A 261 12.63 15.48 -9.69
C VAL A 261 11.84 15.22 -8.41
N ALA A 262 11.47 16.27 -7.68
CA ALA A 262 10.81 16.10 -6.38
C ALA A 262 9.75 17.18 -6.13
N PRO A 263 8.89 17.01 -5.11
CA PRO A 263 8.03 18.07 -4.62
C PRO A 263 8.82 19.35 -4.30
N ASP A 264 8.22 20.50 -4.55
CA ASP A 264 8.86 21.82 -4.44
C ASP A 264 9.42 22.10 -3.03
N ASP A 265 8.80 21.55 -1.98
CA ASP A 265 9.22 21.69 -0.57
C ASP A 265 10.45 20.83 -0.19
N ARG A 266 10.87 19.89 -1.05
CA ARG A 266 12.07 19.05 -0.82
C ARG A 266 13.35 19.62 -1.39
N GLU A 267 13.33 20.82 -1.99
CA GLU A 267 14.51 21.41 -2.62
C GLU A 267 15.70 21.54 -1.65
N GLU A 268 15.44 22.02 -0.43
CA GLU A 268 16.49 22.21 0.59
C GLU A 268 17.10 20.88 1.01
N GLU A 269 16.28 19.85 1.25
CA GLU A 269 16.74 18.50 1.58
C GLU A 269 17.66 17.92 0.49
N VAL A 270 17.30 18.11 -0.80
CA VAL A 270 18.11 17.66 -1.94
C VAL A 270 19.46 18.40 -1.98
N ARG A 271 19.45 19.72 -1.77
CA ARG A 271 20.67 20.53 -1.74
C ARG A 271 21.58 20.10 -0.59
N GLU A 272 21.03 19.91 0.61
CA GLU A 272 21.79 19.44 1.77
C GLU A 272 22.46 18.09 1.51
N GLN A 273 21.77 17.14 0.85
CA GLN A 273 22.39 15.86 0.50
C GLN A 273 23.61 16.07 -0.40
N LEU A 274 23.53 16.91 -1.44
CA LEU A 274 24.65 17.16 -2.36
C LEU A 274 25.80 17.97 -1.75
N LEU A 275 25.54 18.76 -0.72
CA LEU A 275 26.58 19.46 0.05
C LEU A 275 27.43 18.52 0.92
N ARG A 276 27.03 17.26 1.08
CA ARG A 276 27.79 16.28 1.87
C ARG A 276 29.20 16.08 1.27
N PRO A 277 30.25 15.97 2.10
CA PRO A 277 31.63 15.81 1.62
C PRO A 277 31.82 14.66 0.61
N ALA A 278 31.06 13.57 0.76
CA ALA A 278 31.07 12.42 -0.14
C ALA A 278 30.77 12.79 -1.61
N PHE A 279 30.04 13.88 -1.85
CA PHE A 279 29.62 14.33 -3.16
C PHE A 279 30.36 15.58 -3.65
N ARG A 280 31.34 16.08 -2.91
CA ARG A 280 32.05 17.30 -3.32
C ARG A 280 32.77 17.16 -4.67
N HIS A 281 33.27 15.97 -4.98
CA HIS A 281 34.02 15.70 -6.21
C HIS A 281 33.13 15.62 -7.47
N ILE A 282 31.82 15.47 -7.30
CA ILE A 282 30.86 15.30 -8.41
C ILE A 282 30.14 16.59 -8.79
N ALA A 283 30.48 17.73 -8.17
CA ALA A 283 29.88 19.04 -8.49
C ALA A 283 29.99 19.42 -9.98
N HIS A 284 31.01 18.91 -10.67
CA HIS A 284 31.20 19.10 -12.11
C HIS A 284 30.14 18.41 -12.98
N LEU A 285 29.38 17.46 -12.45
CA LEU A 285 28.27 16.79 -13.16
C LEU A 285 27.03 17.68 -13.31
N GLN A 286 27.01 18.85 -12.64
CA GLN A 286 25.98 19.88 -12.82
C GLN A 286 24.54 19.35 -12.68
N MET A 287 24.32 18.50 -11.67
CA MET A 287 22.98 17.98 -11.35
C MET A 287 22.00 19.12 -11.11
N ARG A 288 20.74 18.89 -11.49
CA ARG A 288 19.68 19.90 -11.44
C ARG A 288 18.47 19.39 -10.68
N PHE A 289 17.80 20.29 -9.98
CA PHE A 289 16.53 20.06 -9.34
C PHE A 289 15.39 20.44 -10.28
N LEU A 290 14.46 19.52 -10.52
CA LEU A 290 13.26 19.76 -11.32
C LEU A 290 12.02 19.68 -10.41
N PRO A 291 11.44 20.81 -9.98
CA PRO A 291 10.28 20.81 -9.11
C PRO A 291 9.05 20.23 -9.82
N TYR A 292 8.22 19.48 -9.08
CA TYR A 292 6.94 18.97 -9.58
C TYR A 292 6.04 20.11 -10.10
N GLY A 293 5.97 21.22 -9.36
CA GLY A 293 5.19 22.39 -9.75
C GLY A 293 5.61 22.97 -11.10
N GLU A 294 6.91 23.12 -11.32
CA GLU A 294 7.46 23.62 -12.59
C GLU A 294 7.22 22.65 -13.75
N LEU A 295 7.45 21.34 -13.54
CA LEU A 295 7.19 20.32 -14.54
C LEU A 295 5.71 20.29 -14.93
N SER A 296 4.82 20.28 -13.95
CA SER A 296 3.36 20.24 -14.14
C SER A 296 2.85 21.44 -14.94
N ARG A 297 3.28 22.66 -14.58
CA ARG A 297 2.84 23.90 -15.24
C ARG A 297 3.29 24.00 -16.70
N ASN A 298 4.47 23.48 -17.02
CA ASN A 298 5.10 23.76 -18.31
C ASN A 298 5.04 22.58 -19.30
N ARG A 299 4.77 21.34 -18.85
CA ARG A 299 4.89 20.14 -19.70
C ARG A 299 4.18 20.23 -21.05
N ASP A 300 2.97 20.78 -21.12
CA ASP A 300 2.20 20.79 -22.36
C ASP A 300 2.83 21.75 -23.40
N ALA A 301 3.35 22.89 -22.92
CA ALA A 301 4.08 23.83 -23.76
C ALA A 301 5.43 23.24 -24.21
N ILE A 302 6.13 22.53 -23.32
CA ILE A 302 7.39 21.85 -23.63
C ILE A 302 7.17 20.75 -24.66
N ALA A 303 6.13 19.92 -24.50
CA ALA A 303 5.80 18.85 -25.44
C ALA A 303 5.52 19.40 -26.86
N ARG A 304 4.92 20.59 -26.96
CA ARG A 304 4.50 21.18 -28.23
C ARG A 304 5.58 21.99 -28.94
N PHE A 305 6.39 22.73 -28.18
CA PHE A 305 7.32 23.73 -28.72
C PHE A 305 8.77 23.52 -28.28
N GLY A 306 9.02 22.59 -27.37
CA GLY A 306 10.34 22.30 -26.85
C GLY A 306 11.24 21.59 -27.87
N GLU A 307 12.53 21.77 -27.71
CA GLU A 307 13.57 21.09 -28.48
C GLU A 307 14.72 20.72 -27.55
N GLY A 308 15.19 19.49 -27.65
CA GLY A 308 16.29 19.00 -26.82
C GLY A 308 16.03 19.15 -25.32
N LEU A 309 17.07 19.51 -24.56
CA LEU A 309 16.98 19.75 -23.12
C LEU A 309 16.76 21.21 -22.73
N LYS A 310 16.70 22.14 -23.70
CA LYS A 310 16.67 23.58 -23.41
C LYS A 310 15.49 23.95 -22.51
N ALA A 311 14.31 23.41 -22.82
CA ALA A 311 13.11 23.65 -22.05
C ALA A 311 13.18 23.05 -20.64
N ILE A 312 13.71 21.83 -20.50
CA ILE A 312 13.90 21.17 -19.20
C ILE A 312 14.91 21.92 -18.34
N HIS A 313 15.99 22.45 -18.93
CA HIS A 313 16.94 23.33 -18.23
C HIS A 313 16.31 24.63 -17.75
N ALA A 314 15.37 25.21 -18.50
CA ALA A 314 14.70 26.44 -18.13
C ALA A 314 13.76 26.28 -16.92
N VAL A 315 13.18 25.09 -16.75
CA VAL A 315 12.27 24.78 -15.64
C VAL A 315 12.94 24.05 -14.47
N SER A 316 14.26 23.88 -14.52
CA SER A 316 15.06 23.24 -13.46
C SER A 316 16.12 24.19 -12.90
N LYS A 317 16.50 23.97 -11.64
CA LYS A 317 17.47 24.78 -10.90
C LYS A 317 18.80 24.03 -10.76
N PRO A 318 19.95 24.68 -10.95
CA PRO A 318 21.24 24.05 -10.64
C PRO A 318 21.33 23.77 -9.13
N LEU A 319 21.94 22.63 -8.78
CA LEU A 319 22.16 22.21 -7.39
C LEU A 319 23.56 22.58 -6.86
N SER A 320 24.45 23.09 -7.71
CA SER A 320 25.79 23.63 -7.38
C SER A 320 25.81 25.13 -7.30
#